data_AF-A0A4V1ULI4-F1
#
_entry.id   AF-A0A4V1ULI4-F1
#
_cell.length_a   1.000
_cell.length_b   1.000
_cell.length_c   1.000
_cell.angle_alpha   90.00
_cell.angle_beta   90.00
_cell.angle_gamma   90.00
#
_symmetry.space_group_name_H-M   'P 1'
#
loop_
_entity.id
_entity.type
_entity.pdbx_description
1 polymer ?
#
loop_
_entity_poly.entity_id
_entity_poly.type
_entity_poly.pdbx_seq_one_letter_code
_entity_poly.pdbx_strand_id
1 'polypeptide(L)'
;AEGLVRPEMPKAADAIAAQLGLPPLFTWNEIGEESSLPVGHALGQPQPMFPRLEIAKPAPVVKAPKEPKPEKKKDEEPMADETTAPTQISIDEFMKTQFRIGRVLEAEPVEGSDKLLKLQVVVGEERRQIVAGIRANYSPEDLIGRQVVVVFNLKPAKLRGVESQGMLLAATDENGGAILLQPDKEAPEGTQVR
;
A
#
# COMPACT_ATOMS: atom_id res chain seq x y z
N ALA A 1 16.51 -17.79 31.84
CA ALA A 1 16.12 -17.13 30.57
C ALA A 1 14.60 -17.13 30.36
N GLU A 2 13.90 -18.27 30.52
CA GLU A 2 12.44 -18.36 30.36
C GLU A 2 11.65 -17.37 31.24
N GLY A 3 11.95 -17.29 32.54
CA GLY A 3 11.18 -16.46 33.48
C GLY A 3 11.20 -14.96 33.20
N LEU A 4 12.22 -14.44 32.49
CA LEU A 4 12.30 -13.02 32.11
C LEU A 4 11.37 -12.66 30.95
N VAL A 5 11.07 -13.62 30.08
CA VAL A 5 10.23 -13.42 28.89
C VAL A 5 8.75 -13.64 29.20
N ARG A 6 8.45 -14.38 30.28
CA ARG A 6 7.10 -14.75 30.70
C ARG A 6 6.11 -13.57 30.90
N PRO A 7 6.51 -12.40 31.45
CA PRO A 7 5.59 -11.28 31.66
C PRO A 7 5.05 -10.68 30.35
N GLU A 8 5.90 -10.60 29.33
CA GLU A 8 5.57 -9.98 28.04
C GLU A 8 5.07 -11.01 27.01
N MET A 9 5.63 -12.22 27.03
CA MET A 9 5.35 -13.26 26.05
C MET A 9 5.20 -14.64 26.73
N PRO A 10 4.08 -14.89 27.45
CA PRO A 10 3.89 -16.13 28.22
C PRO A 10 3.91 -17.39 27.35
N LYS A 11 3.33 -17.33 26.13
CA LYS A 11 3.33 -18.46 25.18
C LYS A 11 4.73 -18.82 24.68
N ALA A 12 5.58 -17.80 24.48
CA ALA A 12 6.95 -18.01 24.07
C ALA A 12 7.79 -18.59 25.21
N ALA A 13 7.54 -18.14 26.44
CA ALA A 13 8.17 -18.70 27.63
C ALA A 13 7.82 -20.19 27.80
N ASP A 14 6.54 -20.55 27.72
CA ASP A 14 6.11 -21.94 27.91
C ASP A 14 6.73 -22.91 26.89
N ALA A 15 6.87 -22.51 25.63
CA ALA A 15 7.50 -23.37 24.64
C ALA A 15 9.04 -23.31 24.62
N ILE A 16 9.67 -22.31 25.28
CA ILE A 16 11.09 -22.41 25.67
C ILE A 16 11.24 -23.47 26.77
N ALA A 17 10.36 -23.48 27.78
CA ALA A 17 10.34 -24.50 28.84
C ALA A 17 10.24 -25.92 28.26
N ALA A 18 9.32 -26.10 27.31
CA ALA A 18 9.08 -27.38 26.63
C ALA A 18 10.30 -27.84 25.81
N GLN A 19 11.03 -26.94 25.17
CA GLN A 19 12.27 -27.27 24.44
C GLN A 19 13.43 -27.59 25.38
N LEU A 20 13.47 -26.94 26.54
CA LEU A 20 14.46 -27.19 27.57
C LEU A 20 14.15 -28.42 28.43
N GLY A 21 12.97 -29.04 28.28
CA GLY A 21 12.57 -30.22 29.05
C GLY A 21 12.26 -29.92 30.53
N LEU A 22 12.01 -28.65 30.87
CA LEU A 22 11.80 -28.19 32.24
C LEU A 22 10.32 -27.86 32.50
N PRO A 23 9.85 -27.99 33.76
CA PRO A 23 8.54 -27.51 34.14
C PRO A 23 8.50 -25.96 34.06
N PRO A 24 7.39 -25.37 33.59
CA PRO A 24 7.27 -23.93 33.43
C PRO A 24 7.41 -23.20 34.77
N LEU A 25 8.30 -22.20 34.81
CA LEU A 25 8.56 -21.42 36.03
C LEU A 25 7.56 -20.28 36.14
N PHE A 26 6.75 -20.26 37.22
CA PHE A 26 5.75 -19.22 37.47
C PHE A 26 6.19 -18.18 38.51
N THR A 27 7.30 -18.44 39.19
CA THR A 27 7.77 -17.68 40.35
C THR A 27 9.06 -16.95 40.04
N TRP A 28 9.11 -15.66 40.39
CA TRP A 28 10.27 -14.80 40.13
C TRP A 28 11.51 -15.17 40.95
N ASN A 29 11.34 -15.88 42.07
CA ASN A 29 12.43 -16.28 42.96
C ASN A 29 13.37 -17.33 42.35
N GLU A 30 12.96 -18.04 41.29
CA GLU A 30 13.76 -19.07 40.62
C GLU A 30 14.53 -18.51 39.41
N ILE A 31 14.39 -17.19 39.15
CA ILE A 31 15.03 -16.49 38.04
C ILE A 31 16.36 -15.91 38.51
N GLY A 32 17.47 -16.52 38.09
CA GLY A 32 18.82 -16.01 38.37
C GLY A 32 19.65 -16.87 39.30
N GLU A 33 19.09 -17.97 39.84
CA GLU A 33 19.93 -19.07 40.28
C GLU A 33 20.61 -19.68 39.06
N GLU A 34 21.91 -19.99 39.19
CA GLU A 34 22.72 -20.65 38.17
C GLU A 34 22.32 -22.13 38.08
N SER A 35 21.04 -22.36 37.75
CA SER A 35 20.45 -23.64 37.41
C SER A 35 20.96 -24.02 36.03
N SER A 36 22.25 -24.32 35.95
CA SER A 36 22.89 -24.92 34.80
C SER A 36 22.13 -26.21 34.49
N LEU A 37 21.59 -26.32 33.27
CA LEU A 37 21.07 -27.59 32.77
C LEU A 37 22.16 -28.65 33.00
N PRO A 38 21.87 -29.74 33.74
CA PRO A 38 22.89 -30.74 34.05
C PRO A 38 23.44 -31.33 32.75
N VAL A 39 24.75 -31.54 32.69
CA VAL A 39 25.41 -32.10 31.50
C VAL A 39 24.80 -33.47 31.19
N GLY A 40 24.21 -33.63 30.00
CA GLY A 40 23.47 -34.83 29.61
C GLY A 40 21.94 -34.72 29.72
N HIS A 41 21.39 -33.54 30.04
CA HIS A 41 19.94 -33.30 30.00
C HIS A 41 19.39 -33.47 28.57
N ALA A 42 18.34 -34.28 28.43
CA ALA A 42 17.70 -34.52 27.15
C ALA A 42 16.82 -33.32 26.79
N LEU A 43 17.23 -32.57 25.76
CA LEU A 43 16.45 -31.46 25.22
C LEU A 43 15.25 -31.99 24.42
N GLY A 44 14.17 -31.21 24.42
CA GLY A 44 13.00 -31.44 23.57
C GLY A 44 13.29 -31.17 22.09
N GLN A 45 12.33 -31.49 21.23
CA GLN A 45 12.47 -31.20 19.80
C GLN A 45 12.46 -29.67 19.55
N PRO A 46 13.44 -29.11 18.83
CA PRO A 46 13.49 -27.68 18.54
C PRO A 46 12.35 -27.29 17.59
N GLN A 47 11.44 -26.43 18.05
CA GLN A 47 10.34 -25.90 17.26
C GLN A 47 10.56 -24.40 16.97
N PRO A 48 10.28 -23.91 15.75
CA PRO A 48 10.34 -22.49 15.44
C PRO A 48 9.26 -21.72 16.21
N MET A 49 9.68 -20.94 17.20
CA MET A 49 8.80 -20.21 18.13
C MET A 49 8.25 -18.91 17.54
N PHE A 50 8.99 -18.31 16.62
CA PHE A 50 8.63 -17.07 15.94
C PHE A 50 8.68 -17.31 14.44
N PRO A 51 7.64 -17.96 13.86
CA PRO A 51 7.53 -18.05 12.42
C PRO A 51 7.48 -16.64 11.83
N ARG A 52 8.11 -16.46 10.66
CA ARG A 52 8.06 -15.19 9.94
C ARG A 52 6.60 -14.83 9.67
N LEU A 53 6.20 -13.62 10.04
CA LEU A 53 4.89 -13.09 9.69
C LEU A 53 4.83 -12.94 8.16
N GLU A 54 4.27 -13.93 7.48
CA GLU A 54 3.70 -13.70 6.17
C GLU A 54 2.43 -12.88 6.38
N ILE A 55 2.35 -11.71 5.75
CA ILE A 55 1.18 -10.83 5.79
C ILE A 55 0.08 -11.53 4.97
N ALA A 56 -0.53 -12.55 5.57
CA ALA A 56 -1.75 -13.13 5.09
C ALA A 56 -2.85 -12.08 5.22
N LYS A 57 -3.50 -11.80 4.08
CA LYS A 57 -4.72 -10.99 3.95
C LYS A 57 -5.64 -11.18 5.18
N PRO A 58 -6.20 -10.10 5.76
CA PRO A 58 -7.03 -10.20 6.95
C PRO A 58 -8.26 -11.07 6.67
N ALA A 59 -8.34 -12.21 7.34
CA ALA A 59 -9.53 -13.05 7.35
C ALA A 59 -10.66 -12.36 8.14
N PRO A 60 -11.93 -12.53 7.72
CA PRO A 60 -13.05 -11.70 8.13
C PRO A 60 -13.54 -12.02 9.54
N VAL A 61 -13.85 -10.98 10.30
CA VAL A 61 -14.46 -11.07 11.64
C VAL A 61 -15.90 -11.59 11.52
N VAL A 62 -16.18 -12.67 12.25
CA VAL A 62 -17.49 -13.35 12.30
C VAL A 62 -18.44 -12.63 13.27
N LYS A 63 -19.52 -12.09 12.70
CA LYS A 63 -20.94 -12.03 13.12
C LYS A 63 -21.34 -11.79 14.60
N ALA A 64 -22.20 -10.78 14.79
CA ALA A 64 -23.37 -10.80 15.68
C ALA A 64 -24.58 -10.06 15.01
N PRO A 65 -25.85 -10.42 15.29
CA PRO A 65 -26.94 -10.48 14.28
C PRO A 65 -28.09 -9.45 14.39
N LYS A 66 -28.85 -9.30 13.27
CA LYS A 66 -30.25 -8.83 13.04
C LYS A 66 -30.55 -7.31 13.14
N GLU A 67 -31.37 -6.65 12.31
CA GLU A 67 -32.21 -6.79 11.08
C GLU A 67 -32.86 -5.36 10.85
N PRO A 68 -33.67 -5.00 9.82
CA PRO A 68 -33.62 -5.24 8.36
C PRO A 68 -34.02 -4.02 7.42
N LYS A 69 -33.59 -4.09 6.13
CA LYS A 69 -34.20 -3.62 4.82
C LYS A 69 -34.33 -2.11 4.44
N PRO A 70 -34.49 -1.74 3.12
CA PRO A 70 -34.45 -2.52 1.86
C PRO A 70 -33.66 -1.92 0.64
N GLU A 71 -33.29 -2.81 -0.31
CA GLU A 71 -33.23 -2.66 -1.80
C GLU A 71 -32.34 -1.54 -2.45
N LYS A 72 -31.42 -1.79 -3.39
CA LYS A 72 -31.54 -2.52 -4.68
C LYS A 72 -30.17 -2.96 -5.20
N LYS A 73 -30.10 -4.20 -5.70
CA LYS A 73 -28.97 -4.77 -6.46
C LYS A 73 -28.93 -4.18 -7.87
N LYS A 74 -27.73 -3.83 -8.33
CA LYS A 74 -27.33 -3.95 -9.73
C LYS A 74 -25.87 -4.39 -9.77
N ASP A 75 -25.64 -5.43 -10.55
CA ASP A 75 -24.45 -6.27 -10.63
C ASP A 75 -23.13 -5.49 -10.79
N GLU A 76 -22.21 -5.71 -9.84
CA GLU A 76 -20.77 -5.58 -10.08
C GLU A 76 -20.20 -6.99 -10.09
N GLU A 77 -19.77 -7.40 -11.28
CA GLU A 77 -18.89 -8.55 -11.45
C GLU A 77 -17.64 -8.32 -10.58
N PRO A 78 -17.25 -9.28 -9.74
CA PRO A 78 -15.96 -9.21 -9.07
C PRO A 78 -14.90 -9.46 -10.14
N MET A 79 -14.26 -8.40 -10.64
CA MET A 79 -12.99 -8.57 -11.34
C MET A 79 -12.00 -9.13 -10.35
N ALA A 80 -11.71 -10.40 -10.61
CA ALA A 80 -10.81 -11.23 -9.87
C ALA A 80 -9.43 -10.57 -9.76
N ASP A 81 -8.84 -10.82 -8.61
CA ASP A 81 -7.43 -10.71 -8.29
C ASP A 81 -6.65 -11.59 -9.30
N GLU A 82 -6.42 -11.06 -10.51
CA GLU A 82 -5.50 -11.64 -11.47
C GLU A 82 -4.08 -11.30 -11.02
N THR A 83 -3.51 -12.18 -10.20
CA THR A 83 -2.05 -12.39 -10.22
C THR A 83 -1.72 -13.15 -11.51
N THR A 84 -1.93 -12.51 -12.65
CA THR A 84 -1.21 -12.85 -13.87
C THR A 84 0.14 -12.19 -13.74
N ALA A 85 1.23 -12.95 -13.92
CA ALA A 85 2.53 -12.35 -14.16
C ALA A 85 2.33 -11.27 -15.23
N PRO A 86 2.86 -10.03 -15.04
CA PRO A 86 2.58 -8.94 -15.95
C PRO A 86 2.94 -9.41 -17.36
N THR A 87 1.96 -9.45 -18.25
CA THR A 87 2.18 -9.80 -19.65
C THR A 87 3.32 -8.94 -20.16
N GLN A 88 4.41 -9.58 -20.57
CA GLN A 88 5.58 -8.85 -21.03
C GLN A 88 5.19 -8.12 -22.32
N ILE A 89 5.18 -6.79 -22.25
CA ILE A 89 4.97 -5.94 -23.43
C ILE A 89 6.30 -5.73 -24.14
N SER A 90 6.23 -5.54 -25.45
CA SER A 90 7.40 -5.17 -26.25
C SER A 90 7.80 -3.70 -26.00
N ILE A 91 9.08 -3.36 -26.18
CA ILE A 91 9.55 -1.97 -26.05
C ILE A 91 8.84 -1.03 -27.04
N ASP A 92 8.47 -1.55 -28.22
CA ASP A 92 7.68 -0.83 -29.22
C ASP A 92 6.30 -0.43 -28.71
N GLU A 93 5.65 -1.28 -27.89
CA GLU A 93 4.37 -0.95 -27.27
C GLU A 93 4.52 0.11 -26.18
N PHE A 94 5.59 0.06 -25.40
CA PHE A 94 5.91 1.12 -24.44
C PHE A 94 6.17 2.45 -25.16
N MET A 95 6.96 2.44 -26.24
CA MET A 95 7.28 3.62 -27.05
C MET A 95 6.05 4.24 -27.75
N LYS A 96 4.96 3.47 -27.96
CA LYS A 96 3.69 4.04 -28.42
C LYS A 96 3.09 4.97 -27.40
N THR A 97 3.35 4.78 -26.10
CA THR A 97 2.87 5.66 -25.04
C THR A 97 3.82 6.84 -24.86
N GLN A 98 3.29 8.05 -24.93
CA GLN A 98 4.08 9.27 -24.82
C GLN A 98 3.99 9.80 -23.40
N PHE A 99 5.06 9.63 -22.63
CA PHE A 99 5.21 10.23 -21.32
C PHE A 99 5.93 11.58 -21.43
N ARG A 100 5.42 12.59 -20.74
CA ARG A 100 6.05 13.91 -20.69
C ARG A 100 6.06 14.46 -19.26
N ILE A 101 7.05 15.30 -18.97
CA ILE A 101 7.07 16.10 -17.75
C ILE A 101 6.15 17.31 -17.93
N GLY A 102 5.24 17.52 -16.98
CA GLY A 102 4.42 18.72 -16.91
C GLY A 102 4.53 19.42 -15.56
N ARG A 103 4.20 20.71 -15.52
CA ARG A 103 4.07 21.49 -14.29
C ARG A 103 2.61 21.81 -14.02
N VAL A 104 2.16 21.59 -12.79
CA VAL A 104 0.81 21.96 -12.37
C VAL A 104 0.73 23.47 -12.18
N LEU A 105 -0.17 24.14 -12.88
CA LEU A 105 -0.45 25.57 -12.70
C LEU A 105 -1.59 25.80 -11.71
N GLU A 106 -2.66 25.01 -11.83
CA GLU A 106 -3.87 25.18 -11.06
C GLU A 106 -4.39 23.81 -10.62
N ALA A 107 -4.95 23.77 -9.43
CA ALA A 107 -5.58 22.58 -8.86
C ALA A 107 -6.90 22.99 -8.21
N GLU A 108 -7.97 22.29 -8.52
CA GLU A 108 -9.32 22.57 -8.02
C GLU A 108 -10.03 21.26 -7.66
N PRO A 109 -10.80 21.21 -6.56
CA PRO A 109 -11.64 20.06 -6.27
C PRO A 109 -12.78 19.95 -7.29
N VAL A 110 -13.10 18.72 -7.72
CA VAL A 110 -14.24 18.48 -8.61
C VAL A 110 -15.53 18.47 -7.78
N GLU A 111 -16.49 19.32 -8.14
CA GLU A 111 -17.81 19.33 -7.52
C GLU A 111 -18.52 17.98 -7.73
N GLY A 112 -18.98 17.36 -6.64
CA GLY A 112 -19.62 16.04 -6.67
C GLY A 112 -18.68 14.84 -6.59
N SER A 113 -17.39 15.04 -6.25
CA SER A 113 -16.50 13.94 -5.88
C SER A 113 -15.51 14.29 -4.77
N ASP A 114 -15.52 13.48 -3.72
CA ASP A 114 -14.60 13.64 -2.57
C ASP A 114 -13.18 13.12 -2.83
N LYS A 115 -12.95 12.46 -3.97
CA LYS A 115 -11.67 11.82 -4.31
C LYS A 115 -10.95 12.43 -5.50
N LEU A 116 -11.64 13.23 -6.33
CA LEU A 116 -11.09 13.76 -7.58
C LEU A 116 -10.65 15.22 -7.43
N LEU A 117 -9.47 15.52 -7.97
CA LEU A 117 -8.97 16.87 -8.22
C LEU A 117 -8.85 17.08 -9.73
N LYS A 118 -9.24 18.27 -10.18
CA LYS A 118 -9.01 18.78 -11.51
C LYS A 118 -7.73 19.60 -11.49
N LEU A 119 -6.82 19.30 -12.38
CA LEU A 119 -5.49 19.90 -12.48
C LEU A 119 -5.33 20.52 -13.86
N GLN A 120 -4.81 21.75 -13.93
CA GLN A 120 -4.29 22.34 -15.15
C GLN A 120 -2.78 22.13 -15.18
N VAL A 121 -2.31 21.30 -16.13
CA VAL A 121 -0.90 20.97 -16.27
C VAL A 121 -0.38 21.57 -17.57
N VAL A 122 0.73 22.30 -17.49
CA VAL A 122 1.50 22.75 -18.66
C VAL A 122 2.50 21.68 -19.03
N VAL A 123 2.51 21.30 -20.30
CA VAL A 123 3.43 20.32 -20.87
C VAL A 123 4.11 20.98 -22.07
N GLY A 124 5.22 21.67 -21.81
CA GLY A 124 5.88 22.50 -22.81
C GLY A 124 5.03 23.72 -23.13
N GLU A 125 4.48 23.80 -24.35
CA GLU A 125 3.64 24.92 -24.79
C GLU A 125 2.13 24.65 -24.65
N GLU A 126 1.73 23.40 -24.42
CA GLU A 126 0.32 23.03 -24.29
C GLU A 126 -0.14 23.04 -22.83
N ARG A 127 -1.34 23.57 -22.59
CA ARG A 127 -2.07 23.42 -21.32
C ARG A 127 -3.12 22.34 -21.47
N ARG A 128 -3.15 21.40 -20.52
CA ARG A 128 -4.12 20.32 -20.52
C ARG A 128 -4.79 20.18 -19.18
N GLN A 129 -6.08 19.89 -19.24
CA GLN A 129 -6.88 19.55 -18.07
C GLN A 129 -6.74 18.05 -17.80
N ILE A 130 -6.34 17.71 -16.58
CA ILE A 130 -6.26 16.31 -16.12
C ILE A 130 -7.03 16.16 -14.82
N VAL A 131 -7.81 15.10 -14.72
CA VAL A 131 -8.55 14.76 -13.51
C VAL A 131 -7.85 13.59 -12.83
N ALA A 132 -7.44 13.76 -11.58
CA ALA A 132 -6.70 12.75 -10.83
C ALA A 132 -7.37 12.45 -9.49
N GLY A 133 -7.39 11.16 -9.11
CA GLY A 133 -7.95 10.66 -7.86
C GLY A 133 -7.06 10.82 -6.64
N ILE A 134 -6.38 11.97 -6.50
CA ILE A 134 -5.29 12.16 -5.51
C ILE A 134 -5.68 13.06 -4.32
N ARG A 135 -6.97 13.41 -4.21
CA ARG A 135 -7.48 14.33 -3.17
C ARG A 135 -7.27 13.82 -1.74
N ALA A 136 -7.17 12.50 -1.56
CA ALA A 136 -6.96 11.89 -0.25
C ALA A 136 -5.56 12.18 0.34
N ASN A 137 -4.57 12.44 -0.52
CA ASN A 137 -3.16 12.59 -0.12
C ASN A 137 -2.61 14.00 -0.33
N TYR A 138 -3.20 14.78 -1.24
CA TYR A 138 -2.69 16.11 -1.60
C TYR A 138 -3.79 17.16 -1.60
N SER A 139 -3.48 18.30 -1.01
CA SER A 139 -4.29 19.51 -1.11
C SER A 139 -4.01 20.22 -2.45
N PRO A 140 -4.96 20.97 -3.01
CA PRO A 140 -4.76 21.70 -4.26
C PRO A 140 -3.54 22.65 -4.22
N GLU A 141 -3.33 23.31 -3.09
CA GLU A 141 -2.22 24.23 -2.84
C GLU A 141 -0.84 23.57 -2.89
N ASP A 142 -0.71 22.31 -2.45
CA ASP A 142 0.56 21.57 -2.49
C ASP A 142 0.95 21.13 -3.90
N LEU A 143 -0.03 21.08 -4.81
CA LEU A 143 0.17 20.60 -6.17
C LEU A 143 0.65 21.72 -7.09
N ILE A 144 0.28 22.97 -6.82
CA ILE A 144 0.65 24.12 -7.65
C ILE A 144 2.18 24.28 -7.69
N GLY A 145 2.74 24.37 -8.90
CA GLY A 145 4.17 24.52 -9.15
C GLY A 145 4.97 23.20 -9.17
N ARG A 146 4.38 22.08 -8.74
CA ARG A 146 5.05 20.77 -8.79
C ARG A 146 5.19 20.23 -10.21
N GLN A 147 6.27 19.49 -10.42
CA GLN A 147 6.48 18.72 -11.64
C GLN A 147 5.87 17.33 -11.49
N VAL A 148 5.19 16.87 -12.53
CA VAL A 148 4.49 15.59 -12.57
C VAL A 148 4.73 14.89 -13.90
N VAL A 149 4.72 13.57 -13.90
CA VAL A 149 4.76 12.78 -15.13
C VAL A 149 3.34 12.57 -15.66
N VAL A 150 3.10 12.92 -16.92
CA VAL A 150 1.81 12.80 -17.57
C VAL A 150 1.88 11.93 -18.82
N VAL A 151 0.83 11.16 -19.05
CA VAL A 151 0.62 10.44 -20.31
C VAL A 151 -0.09 11.36 -21.30
N PHE A 152 0.62 11.72 -22.38
CA PHE A 152 0.21 12.76 -23.32
C PHE A 152 -0.69 12.25 -24.45
N ASN A 153 -0.62 10.97 -24.81
CA ASN A 153 -1.33 10.42 -25.97
C ASN A 153 -2.50 9.49 -25.62
N LEU A 154 -3.09 9.65 -24.43
CA LEU A 154 -4.32 8.97 -24.04
C LEU A 154 -5.54 9.64 -24.68
N LYS A 155 -6.57 8.84 -24.98
CA LYS A 155 -7.86 9.38 -25.41
C LYS A 155 -8.51 10.15 -24.24
N PRO A 156 -9.15 11.30 -24.50
CA PRO A 156 -9.86 12.02 -23.47
C PRO A 156 -10.91 11.15 -22.79
N ALA A 157 -10.91 11.13 -21.46
CA ALA A 157 -11.88 10.41 -20.65
C ALA A 157 -12.75 11.38 -19.86
N LYS A 158 -14.06 11.12 -19.75
CA LYS A 158 -14.95 11.94 -18.93
C LYS A 158 -15.13 11.28 -17.56
N LEU A 159 -14.69 11.95 -16.51
CA LEU A 159 -14.90 11.54 -15.13
C LEU A 159 -15.81 12.55 -14.45
N ARG A 160 -16.98 12.10 -13.98
CA ARG A 160 -17.96 12.94 -13.26
C ARG A 160 -18.34 14.24 -14.01
N GLY A 161 -18.41 14.19 -15.35
CA GLY A 161 -18.75 15.35 -16.18
C GLY A 161 -17.56 16.25 -16.56
N VAL A 162 -16.38 16.01 -16.00
CA VAL A 162 -15.14 16.73 -16.32
C VAL A 162 -14.31 15.92 -17.32
N GLU A 163 -13.81 16.58 -18.36
CA GLU A 163 -12.94 15.95 -19.36
C GLU A 163 -11.49 15.89 -18.86
N SER A 164 -10.88 14.71 -18.90
CA SER A 164 -9.47 14.47 -18.59
C SER A 164 -8.73 14.13 -19.87
N GLN A 165 -7.78 14.98 -20.26
CA GLN A 165 -7.01 14.87 -21.51
C GLN A 165 -5.63 14.22 -21.29
N GLY A 166 -5.53 13.43 -20.22
CA GLY A 166 -4.31 12.74 -19.82
C GLY A 166 -4.50 11.97 -18.52
N MET A 167 -3.40 11.40 -18.05
CA MET A 167 -3.31 10.68 -16.79
C MET A 167 -2.02 11.09 -16.10
N LEU A 168 -2.11 11.48 -14.83
CA LEU A 168 -0.93 11.63 -13.97
C LEU A 168 -0.49 10.24 -13.51
N LEU A 169 0.82 10.01 -13.51
CA LEU A 169 1.37 8.80 -12.92
C LEU A 169 1.60 9.01 -11.43
N ALA A 170 1.05 8.09 -10.64
CA ALA A 170 1.26 8.01 -9.21
C ALA A 170 1.53 6.55 -8.82
N ALA A 171 2.40 6.36 -7.82
CA ALA A 171 2.49 5.11 -7.11
C ALA A 171 1.38 5.03 -6.06
N THR A 172 0.98 3.81 -5.70
CA THR A 172 0.03 3.57 -4.61
C THR A 172 0.80 3.09 -3.39
N ASP A 173 0.56 3.70 -2.23
CA ASP A 173 1.13 3.26 -0.95
C ASP A 173 0.37 2.05 -0.36
N GLU A 174 0.91 1.45 0.71
CA GLU A 174 0.29 0.29 1.39
C GLU A 174 -1.08 0.60 2.00
N ASN A 175 -1.41 1.87 2.23
CA ASN A 175 -2.70 2.33 2.76
C ASN A 175 -3.68 2.76 1.65
N GLY A 176 -3.32 2.58 0.36
CA GLY A 176 -4.13 2.99 -0.78
C GLY A 176 -4.05 4.48 -1.13
N GLY A 177 -3.08 5.20 -0.57
CA GLY A 177 -2.79 6.59 -0.87
C GLY A 177 -1.98 6.74 -2.16
N ALA A 178 -2.13 7.89 -2.83
CA ALA A 178 -1.41 8.20 -4.06
C ALA A 178 -0.11 8.98 -3.76
N ILE A 179 1.00 8.54 -4.35
CA ILE A 179 2.31 9.20 -4.33
C ILE A 179 2.63 9.66 -5.76
N LEU A 180 2.66 10.97 -5.98
CA LEU A 180 2.95 11.51 -7.32
C LEU A 180 4.40 11.23 -7.76
N LEU A 181 4.57 10.82 -9.01
CA LEU A 181 5.89 10.67 -9.62
C LEU A 181 6.43 12.03 -10.09
N GLN A 182 7.63 12.36 -9.64
CA GLN A 182 8.36 13.57 -9.98
C GLN A 182 9.77 13.19 -10.47
N PRO A 183 10.37 13.95 -11.42
CA PRO A 183 11.78 13.76 -11.75
C PRO A 183 12.69 14.10 -10.56
N ASP A 184 13.80 13.36 -10.44
CA ASP A 184 14.84 13.58 -9.41
C ASP A 184 15.45 15.00 -9.45
N LYS A 185 15.46 15.62 -10.64
CA LYS A 185 15.95 16.98 -10.88
C LYS A 185 14.92 17.77 -11.67
N GLU A 186 14.97 19.10 -11.53
CA GLU A 186 14.10 19.97 -12.30
C GLU A 186 14.35 19.76 -13.81
N ALA A 187 13.33 19.25 -14.50
CA ALA A 187 13.39 18.96 -15.93
C ALA A 187 12.60 20.04 -16.70
N PRO A 188 13.02 20.41 -17.92
CA PRO A 188 12.23 21.32 -18.74
C PRO A 188 10.81 20.78 -18.98
N GLU A 189 9.82 21.65 -18.93
CA GLU A 189 8.43 21.29 -19.20
C GLU A 189 8.30 20.75 -20.64
N GLY A 190 7.56 19.66 -20.82
CA GLY A 190 7.41 18.99 -22.12
C GLY A 190 8.51 17.99 -22.47
N THR A 191 9.54 17.83 -21.62
CA THR A 191 10.57 16.79 -21.82
C THR A 191 9.94 15.40 -21.89
N GLN A 192 10.31 14.63 -22.92
CA GLN A 192 9.85 13.25 -23.08
C GLN A 192 10.54 12.33 -22.07
N VAL A 193 9.75 11.50 -21.40
CA VAL A 193 10.23 10.43 -20.51
C VAL A 193 10.27 9.12 -21.31
N ARG A 194 11.38 8.38 -21.22
CA ARG A 194 11.67 7.15 -21.97
C ARG A 194 12.34 6.11 -21.09
#